data_AF-A0A134DJ20-F1
#
_entry.id   AF-A0A134DJ20-F1
#
_cell.length_a   1.000
_cell.length_b   1.000
_cell.length_c   1.000
_cell.angle_alpha   90.00
_cell.angle_beta   90.00
_cell.angle_gamma   90.00
#
_symmetry.space_group_name_H-M   'P 1'
#
loop_
_entity.id
_entity.type
_entity.pdbx_description
1 polymer ?
#
loop_
_entity_poly.entity_id
_entity_poly.type
_entity_poly.pdbx_seq_one_letter_code
_entity_poly.pdbx_strand_id
1 'polypeptide(L)' 'MNGSDTPASDQPTGPDLAEIRAEIDELAALSTEELVNPTPELIAENEPTPHPTDAIGSEDWNTPA' A
#
# COMPACT_ATOMS: atom_id res chain seq x y z
N MET A 1 -27.57 -41.64 19.77
CA MET A 1 -26.19 -41.24 19.47
C MET A 1 -26.28 -39.87 18.82
N ASN A 2 -26.13 -38.79 19.60
CA ASN A 2 -26.11 -37.44 19.04
C ASN A 2 -24.66 -37.14 18.64
N GLY A 3 -24.39 -37.21 17.34
CA GLY A 3 -23.16 -36.67 16.76
C GLY A 3 -23.20 -35.16 16.88
N SER A 4 -22.30 -34.61 17.68
CA SER A 4 -22.00 -33.18 17.71
C SER A 4 -21.24 -32.82 16.44
N ASP A 5 -21.95 -32.58 15.35
CA ASP A 5 -21.41 -31.90 14.17
C ASP A 5 -21.30 -30.40 14.51
N THR A 6 -20.22 -30.04 15.19
CA THR A 6 -19.74 -28.66 15.19
C THR A 6 -19.29 -28.37 13.77
N PRO A 7 -19.89 -27.41 13.03
CA PRO A 7 -19.31 -27.00 11.76
C PRO A 7 -17.94 -26.40 12.10
N ALA A 8 -16.88 -27.07 11.67
CA ALA A 8 -15.56 -26.47 11.66
C ALA A 8 -15.71 -25.16 10.88
N SER A 9 -15.46 -24.03 11.55
CA SER A 9 -15.44 -22.73 10.89
C SER A 9 -14.31 -22.79 9.87
N ASP A 10 -14.67 -23.03 8.60
CA ASP A 10 -13.79 -22.97 7.42
C ASP A 10 -13.29 -21.55 7.14
N GLN A 11 -13.27 -20.66 8.16
CA GLN A 11 -12.68 -19.34 7.98
C GLN A 11 -11.17 -19.51 7.80
N PRO A 12 -10.63 -19.10 6.64
CA PRO A 12 -9.20 -19.12 6.43
C PRO A 12 -8.55 -18.27 7.54
N THR A 13 -7.62 -18.87 8.28
CA THR A 13 -6.78 -18.14 9.24
C THR A 13 -5.75 -17.33 8.44
N GLY A 14 -6.24 -16.25 7.82
CA GLY A 14 -5.41 -15.28 7.14
C GLY A 14 -4.60 -14.45 8.14
N PRO A 15 -3.58 -13.72 7.67
CA PRO A 15 -2.88 -12.75 8.51
C PRO A 15 -3.87 -11.75 9.10
N ASP A 16 -3.53 -11.18 10.26
CA ASP A 16 -4.32 -10.11 10.85
C ASP A 16 -4.28 -8.90 9.91
N LEU A 17 -5.43 -8.59 9.30
CA LEU A 17 -5.60 -7.47 8.39
C LEU A 17 -6.14 -6.22 9.09
N ALA A 18 -6.20 -6.20 10.43
CA ALA A 18 -6.73 -5.07 11.18
C ALA A 18 -6.02 -3.75 10.84
N GLU A 19 -4.70 -3.78 10.70
CA GLU A 19 -3.90 -2.60 10.33
C GLU A 19 -4.22 -2.10 8.92
N ILE A 20 -4.23 -2.99 7.93
CA ILE A 20 -4.58 -2.65 6.53
C ILE A 20 -6.02 -2.14 6.43
N ARG A 21 -6.94 -2.71 7.22
CA ARG A 21 -8.33 -2.22 7.27
C ARG A 21 -8.44 -0.82 7.85
N ALA A 22 -7.68 -0.52 8.91
CA ALA A 22 -7.64 0.81 9.49
C ALA A 22 -7.12 1.85 8.48
N GLU A 23 -6.05 1.53 7.76
CA GLU A 23 -5.52 2.39 6.69
C GLU A 23 -6.55 2.61 5.56
N ILE A 24 -7.26 1.56 5.14
CA ILE A 24 -8.33 1.68 4.14
C ILE A 24 -9.47 2.59 4.63
N ASP A 25 -9.88 2.43 5.89
CA ASP A 25 -10.96 3.23 6.48
C ASP A 25 -10.55 4.71 6.60
N GLU A 26 -9.29 4.99 6.93
CA GLU A 26 -8.72 6.34 6.95
C GLU A 26 -8.73 6.97 5.55
N LEU A 27 -8.29 6.24 4.52
CA LEU A 27 -8.31 6.71 3.14
C LEU A 27 -9.73 6.91 2.61
N ALA A 28 -10.66 6.04 2.99
CA ALA A 28 -12.07 6.13 2.59
C ALA A 28 -12.80 7.31 3.27
N ALA A 29 -12.28 7.80 4.40
CA ALA A 29 -12.82 8.97 5.09
C ALA A 29 -12.46 10.30 4.39
N LEU A 30 -11.46 10.30 3.50
CA LEU A 30 -11.09 11.48 2.71
C LEU A 30 -12.18 11.82 1.70
N SER A 31 -12.47 13.10 1.52
CA SER A 31 -13.44 13.53 0.52
C SER A 31 -12.88 13.39 -0.90
N THR A 32 -13.77 13.20 -1.89
CA THR A 32 -13.35 13.16 -3.31
C THR A 32 -12.60 14.44 -3.72
N GLU A 33 -12.98 15.59 -3.16
CA GLU A 33 -12.33 16.87 -3.44
C GLU A 33 -10.88 16.90 -2.93
N GLU A 34 -10.65 16.44 -1.70
CA GLU A 34 -9.30 16.36 -1.11
C GLU A 34 -8.39 15.38 -1.85
N LEU A 35 -8.95 14.30 -2.40
CA LEU A 35 -8.19 13.31 -3.19
C LEU A 35 -7.75 13.85 -4.55
N VAL A 36 -8.60 14.61 -5.24
CA VAL A 36 -8.30 15.12 -6.59
C VAL A 36 -7.65 16.51 -6.57
N ASN A 37 -7.81 17.25 -5.49
CA ASN A 37 -7.26 18.59 -5.29
C ASN A 37 -6.70 18.74 -3.87
N PRO A 38 -5.62 18.00 -3.54
CA PRO A 38 -5.02 18.02 -2.22
C PRO A 38 -4.41 19.39 -1.90
N THR A 39 -4.33 19.70 -0.61
CA THR A 39 -3.62 20.91 -0.16
C THR A 39 -2.12 20.77 -0.43
N PRO A 40 -1.39 21.89 -0.63
CA PRO A 40 0.06 21.85 -0.82
C PRO A 40 0.82 21.16 0.32
N GLU A 41 0.31 21.26 1.55
CA GLU A 41 0.88 20.59 2.72
C GLU A 41 0.80 19.06 2.59
N LEU A 42 -0.36 18.53 2.20
CA LEU A 42 -0.56 17.10 1.97
C LEU A 42 0.33 16.56 0.83
N ILE A 43 0.59 17.37 -0.20
CA ILE A 43 1.53 17.01 -1.27
C ILE A 43 2.95 16.91 -0.71
N ALA A 44 3.39 17.91 0.07
CA ALA A 44 4.75 17.94 0.61
C ALA A 44 5.04 16.78 1.58
N GLU A 45 4.05 16.35 2.37
CA GLU A 45 4.18 15.21 3.29
C GLU A 45 4.29 13.87 2.55
N ASN A 46 3.63 13.73 1.40
CA ASN A 46 3.60 12.50 0.62
C ASN A 46 4.58 12.49 -0.56
N GLU A 47 5.33 13.57 -0.77
CA GLU A 47 6.33 13.64 -1.84
C GLU A 47 7.49 12.68 -1.51
N PRO A 48 7.86 11.77 -2.44
CA PRO A 48 9.00 10.91 -2.21
C PRO A 48 10.28 11.75 -2.09
N THR A 49 11.17 11.37 -1.20
CA THR A 49 12.49 12.01 -1.11
C THR A 49 13.22 11.82 -2.45
N PRO A 50 13.72 12.89 -3.08
CA PRO A 50 14.49 12.75 -4.32
C PRO A 50 15.72 11.89 -4.10
N HIS A 51 15.90 10.88 -4.94
CA HIS A 51 17.11 10.06 -4.95
C HIS A 51 18.03 10.49 -6.11
N PRO A 52 19.35 10.55 -5.89
CA PRO A 52 20.30 10.73 -6.98
C PRO A 52 20.06 9.65 -8.03
N THR A 53 19.81 10.08 -9.26
CA THR A 53 19.77 9.19 -10.42
C THR A 53 21.08 9.35 -11.16
N ASP A 54 21.57 8.26 -11.75
CA ASP A 54 22.73 8.32 -12.63
C ASP A 54 22.47 9.27 -13.79
N ALA A 55 23.53 9.92 -14.27
CA ALA A 55 23.41 10.82 -15.41
C ALA A 55 22.95 10.04 -16.65
N ILE A 56 22.03 10.62 -17.43
CA ILE A 56 21.63 10.03 -18.71
C ILE A 56 22.89 9.87 -19.59
N GLY A 57 23.25 8.60 -19.89
CA GLY A 57 24.46 8.27 -20.66
C GLY A 57 25.67 7.86 -19.82
N SER A 58 25.54 7.63 -18.51
CA SER A 58 26.57 7.03 -17.66
C SER A 58 26.76 5.52 -17.87
N GLU A 59 25.93 4.91 -18.70
CA GLU A 59 25.98 3.47 -18.98
C GLU A 59 27.31 3.11 -19.66
N ASP A 60 28.09 2.22 -19.05
CA ASP A 60 29.33 1.69 -19.64
C ASP A 60 29.00 0.64 -20.70
N TRP A 61 28.66 1.10 -21.91
CA TRP A 61 28.43 0.28 -23.10
C TRP A 61 29.64 -0.57 -23.54
N ASN A 62 30.80 -0.37 -22.91
CA ASN A 62 32.05 -1.09 -23.21
C ASN A 62 32.23 -2.38 -22.41
N THR A 63 31.28 -2.75 -21.53
CA THR A 63 31.35 -4.01 -20.79
C THR A 63 30.86 -5.15 -21.70
N PRO A 64 31.70 -6.14 -22.06
CA PRO A 64 31.24 -7.30 -22.83
C PRO A 64 30.28 -8.15 -21.99
N ALA A 65 29.30 -8.77 -22.67
CA ALA A 65 28.28 -9.64 -22.08
C ALA A 65 28.85 -10.92 -21.45
#